data_AF-X1I6V8-F1
#
_entry.id   AF-X1I6V8-F1
#
_cell.length_a   1.000
_cell.length_b   1.000
_cell.length_c   1.000
_cell.angle_alpha   90.00
_cell.angle_beta   90.00
_cell.angle_gamma   90.00
#
_symmetry.space_group_name_H-M   'P 1'
#
loop_
_entity.id
_entity.type
_entity.pdbx_description
1 polymer ?
#
loop_
_entity_poly.entity_id
_entity_poly.type
_entity_poly.pdbx_seq_one_letter_code
_entity_poly.pdbx_strand_id
1 'polypeptide(L)' 'FALTNATLPYGLEIANKGYKKALRENKALAKGLNIIDGKITYEPVAKAFNLKYYPVKEVIG' A
#
# COMPACT_ATOMS: atom_id res chain seq x y z
N PHE A 1 -19.39 9.40 11.73
CA PHE A 1 -17.93 9.61 11.86
C PHE A 1 -17.13 8.30 12.03
N ALA A 2 -17.53 7.18 11.40
CA ALA A 2 -16.81 5.91 11.59
C ALA A 2 -15.54 5.77 10.72
N LEU A 3 -15.60 6.20 9.46
CA LEU A 3 -14.49 6.03 8.51
C LEU A 3 -13.21 6.74 8.98
N THR A 4 -13.32 8.02 9.33
CA THR A 4 -12.17 8.82 9.79
C THR A 4 -11.50 8.20 11.01
N ASN A 5 -12.29 7.68 11.97
CA ASN A 5 -11.72 7.02 13.15
C ASN A 5 -10.92 5.76 12.79
N ALA A 6 -11.35 5.02 11.77
CA ALA A 6 -10.64 3.84 11.28
C ALA A 6 -9.39 4.20 10.44
N THR A 7 -9.42 5.29 9.68
CA THR A 7 -8.32 5.65 8.76
C THR A 7 -7.29 6.60 9.36
N LEU A 8 -7.66 7.41 10.37
CA LEU A 8 -6.79 8.40 10.99
C LEU A 8 -5.47 7.79 11.51
N PRO A 9 -5.45 6.62 12.19
CA PRO A 9 -4.20 6.01 12.62
C PRO A 9 -3.22 5.74 11.47
N TYR A 10 -3.73 5.24 10.33
CA TYR A 10 -2.90 4.99 9.13
C TYR A 10 -2.41 6.28 8.49
N GLY A 11 -3.27 7.31 8.42
CA GLY A 11 -2.89 8.62 7.89
C GLY A 11 -1.77 9.28 8.71
N LEU A 12 -1.88 9.24 10.04
CA LEU A 12 -0.84 9.74 10.95
C LEU A 12 0.46 8.93 10.82
N GLU A 13 0.37 7.60 10.67
CA GLU A 13 1.55 6.76 10.50
C GLU A 13 2.32 7.11 9.21
N ILE A 14 1.60 7.28 8.09
CA ILE A 14 2.22 7.71 6.82
C ILE A 14 2.83 9.10 6.96
N ALA A 15 2.11 10.05 7.59
CA ALA A 15 2.59 11.43 7.76
C ALA A 15 3.88 11.49 8.59
N ASN A 16 3.96 10.70 9.67
CA ASN A 16 5.10 10.72 10.59
C ASN A 16 6.32 9.94 10.08
N LYS A 17 6.10 8.84 9.35
CA LYS A 17 7.19 7.92 8.93
C LYS A 17 7.55 7.99 7.45
N GLY A 18 6.70 8.62 6.64
CA GLY A 18 6.69 8.45 5.18
C GLY A 18 6.14 7.09 4.76
N TYR A 19 5.64 7.01 3.52
CA TYR A 19 4.96 5.81 3.02
C TYR A 19 5.86 4.56 3.05
N LYS A 20 7.14 4.67 2.69
CA LYS A 20 8.04 3.53 2.53
C LYS A 20 8.29 2.81 3.86
N LYS A 21 8.57 3.57 4.92
CA LYS A 21 8.76 3.01 6.27
C LYS A 21 7.44 2.52 6.87
N ALA A 22 6.35 3.29 6.71
CA ALA A 22 5.02 2.89 7.18
C ALA A 22 4.57 1.55 6.58
N LEU A 23 4.75 1.35 5.27
CA LEU A 23 4.39 0.11 4.58
C LEU A 23 5.25 -1.09 5.02
N ARG A 24 6.52 -0.88 5.37
CA ARG A 24 7.40 -1.97 5.86
C ARG A 24 7.01 -2.43 7.26
N GLU A 25 6.64 -1.49 8.13
CA GLU A 25 6.33 -1.75 9.52
C GLU A 25 4.87 -2.21 9.73
N ASN A 26 3.92 -1.68 8.93
CA ASN A 26 2.51 -1.97 9.04
C ASN A 26 2.02 -2.87 7.89
N LYS A 27 1.91 -4.18 8.16
CA LYS A 27 1.44 -5.18 7.18
C LYS A 27 0.01 -4.93 6.68
N ALA A 28 -0.86 -4.35 7.50
CA ALA A 28 -2.23 -4.04 7.09
C ALA A 28 -2.22 -2.90 6.06
N LEU A 29 -1.41 -1.88 6.31
CA LEU A 29 -1.21 -0.79 5.37
C LEU A 29 -0.53 -1.27 4.07
N ALA A 30 0.46 -2.16 4.18
CA ALA A 30 1.14 -2.77 3.03
C ALA A 30 0.19 -3.49 2.06
N LYS A 31 -0.80 -4.20 2.61
CA LYS A 31 -1.82 -4.90 1.82
C LYS A 31 -2.74 -3.96 1.05
N GLY A 32 -2.83 -2.69 1.46
CA GLY A 32 -3.62 -1.65 0.78
C GLY A 32 -2.89 -0.96 -0.38
N LEU A 33 -1.61 -1.27 -0.63
CA LEU A 33 -0.88 -0.66 -1.74
C LEU A 33 -1.30 -1.30 -3.07
N ASN A 34 -1.81 -0.47 -3.99
CA ASN A 34 -2.23 -0.93 -5.32
C ASN A 34 -1.20 -0.62 -6.42
N ILE A 35 -0.60 0.57 -6.40
CA ILE A 35 0.34 1.05 -7.42
C ILE A 35 1.41 1.91 -6.77
N ILE A 36 2.66 1.77 -7.20
CA ILE A 36 3.76 2.69 -6.88
C ILE A 36 4.76 2.72 -8.03
N ASP A 37 5.27 3.89 -8.41
CA ASP A 37 6.27 4.05 -9.48
C ASP A 37 5.94 3.29 -10.77
N GLY A 38 4.66 3.31 -11.18
CA GLY A 38 4.15 2.60 -12.37
C GLY A 38 4.03 1.07 -12.22
N LYS A 39 4.33 0.51 -11.04
CA LYS A 39 4.25 -0.93 -10.76
C LYS A 39 2.96 -1.26 -10.02
N ILE A 40 2.21 -2.22 -10.53
CA ILE A 40 0.97 -2.71 -9.91
C ILE A 40 1.31 -3.76 -8.86
N THR A 41 0.90 -3.50 -7.63
CA THR A 41 1.18 -4.34 -6.45
C THR A 41 -0.03 -5.08 -5.90
N TYR A 42 -1.20 -4.89 -6.52
CA TYR A 42 -2.42 -5.62 -6.21
C TYR A 42 -2.72 -6.64 -7.31
N GLU A 43 -2.49 -7.91 -6.98
CA GLU A 43 -2.54 -9.04 -7.93
C GLU A 43 -3.87 -9.18 -8.68
N PRO A 44 -5.06 -9.06 -8.04
CA PRO A 44 -6.33 -9.17 -8.76
C PRO A 44 -6.49 -8.11 -9.86
N VAL A 45 -6.03 -6.89 -9.62
CA VAL A 45 -6.06 -5.81 -10.63
C VAL A 45 -5.08 -6.10 -11.76
N ALA A 46 -3.85 -6.53 -11.46
CA ALA A 46 -2.89 -6.91 -12.49
C ALA A 46 -3.45 -8.02 -13.40
N LYS A 47 -4.08 -9.05 -12.83
CA LYS A 47 -4.72 -10.14 -13.58
C LYS A 47 -5.91 -9.66 -14.43
N ALA A 48 -6.79 -8.84 -13.87
CA ALA A 48 -7.99 -8.36 -14.56
C ALA A 48 -7.66 -7.58 -15.85
N PHE A 49 -6.53 -6.87 -15.87
CA PHE A 49 -6.11 -6.05 -17.01
C PHE A 49 -4.95 -6.64 -17.81
N ASN A 50 -4.55 -7.89 -17.54
CA ASN A 50 -3.39 -8.55 -18.16
C ASN A 50 -2.09 -7.71 -18.07
N LEU A 51 -1.85 -7.12 -16.91
CA LEU A 51 -0.68 -6.29 -16.61
C LEU A 51 0.30 -7.04 -15.70
N LYS A 52 1.56 -6.59 -15.69
CA LYS A 52 2.60 -7.19 -14.85
C LYS A 52 2.37 -6.87 -13.37
N TYR A 53 2.33 -7.92 -12.54
CA TYR A 53 2.28 -7.83 -11.09
C TYR A 53 3.69 -7.71 -10.49
N TYR A 54 3.82 -6.87 -9.46
CA TYR A 54 5.04 -6.70 -8.67
C TYR A 54 4.73 -6.86 -7.18
N PRO A 55 5.33 -7.84 -6.48
CA PRO A 55 5.13 -8.01 -5.04
C PRO A 55 5.46 -6.72 -4.25
N VAL A 56 4.61 -6.36 -3.29
CA VAL A 56 4.78 -5.14 -2.46
C VAL A 56 6.18 -5.07 -1.84
N LYS A 57 6.72 -6.19 -1.36
CA LYS A 57 8.05 -6.26 -0.75
C LYS A 57 9.18 -5.89 -1.71
N GLU A 58 9.06 -6.21 -2.99
CA GLU A 58 10.09 -5.92 -4.00
C GLU A 58 10.11 -4.44 -4.39
N VAL A 59 8.97 -3.76 -4.29
CA VAL A 59 8.86 -2.34 -4.69
C VAL A 59 9.14 -1.39 -3.53
N ILE A 60 8.83 -1.76 -2.29
CA ILE A 60 9.11 -0.91 -1.13
C ILE A 60 10.52 -1.15 -0.57
N GLY A 61 11.25 -2.17 -1.04
CA GLY A 61 12.63 -2.50 -0.65
C GLY A 61 12.80 -2.94 0.80
#